data_AF-A0A9W9ZFL0-F1
#
_entry.id   AF-A0A9W9ZFL0-F1
#
_cell.length_a   1.000
_cell.length_b   1.000
_cell.length_c   1.000
_cell.angle_alpha   90.00
_cell.angle_beta   90.00
_cell.angle_gamma   90.00
#
_symmetry.space_group_name_H-M   'P 1'
#
loop_
_entity.id
_entity.type
_entity.pdbx_description
1 polymer ?
#
loop_
_entity_poly.entity_id
_entity_poly.type
_entity_poly.pdbx_seq_one_letter_code
_entity_poly.pdbx_strand_id
1 'polypeptide(L)'
;MKYVGEGYWLRQLETLSRERRQTLLERSAKELAEFFSVYEGKLLGTAAWRRMTGKSESQHEPYTFIPTDEEINDKRLRMQYCCASDKYTRGSKMEAFLGGWKSGAATVKSVFRKCEYDWRIVCDYLQRWRGLKEADLTTLRKGNAYLARLQGSPSGLVTWQMDFTASGLVIDTVTIVTESITTENGQVDWKLEGGEDIVQDLALNSDQVSITTSSLSGCKSLKLTASLSGGNGNAAWQHAQLFSQPIDSEDDCSLDVTVTLKDSVS
;
A
#
# COMPACT_ATOMS: atom_id res chain seq x y z
N MET A 1 12.26 38.97 -18.23
CA MET A 1 11.01 39.28 -17.49
C MET A 1 11.06 38.54 -16.17
N LYS A 2 11.26 39.25 -15.05
CA LYS A 2 11.23 38.69 -13.69
C LYS A 2 9.78 38.69 -13.22
N TYR A 3 9.29 37.57 -12.71
CA TYR A 3 7.94 37.43 -12.15
C TYR A 3 7.75 38.39 -10.97
N VAL A 4 6.81 39.33 -11.09
CA VAL A 4 6.49 40.39 -10.10
C VAL A 4 5.45 39.91 -9.05
N GLY A 5 5.26 38.59 -8.91
CA GLY A 5 4.15 38.01 -8.14
C GLY A 5 4.44 37.71 -6.66
N GLU A 6 5.67 37.36 -6.30
CA GLU A 6 5.97 36.81 -4.96
C GLU A 6 5.97 37.87 -3.84
N GLY A 7 6.25 39.13 -4.16
CA GLY A 7 6.34 40.21 -3.18
C GLY A 7 5.00 40.79 -2.71
N TYR A 8 3.91 40.51 -3.42
CA TYR A 8 2.58 41.05 -3.10
C TYR A 8 1.80 40.17 -2.11
N TRP A 9 1.96 38.85 -2.20
CA TRP A 9 1.34 37.88 -1.30
C TRP A 9 1.90 37.94 0.13
N LEU A 10 3.22 38.17 0.26
CA LEU A 10 3.87 38.27 1.56
C LEU A 10 3.45 39.53 2.34
N ARG A 11 3.19 40.66 1.65
CA ARG A 11 2.74 41.91 2.29
C ARG A 11 1.29 41.85 2.76
N GLN A 12 0.41 41.14 2.05
CA GLN A 12 -0.98 40.97 2.47
C GLN A 12 -1.14 40.05 3.70
N LEU A 13 -0.16 39.19 3.97
CA LEU A 13 -0.15 38.34 5.17
C LEU A 13 0.27 39.09 6.44
N GLU A 14 0.91 40.25 6.33
CA GLU A 14 1.37 41.06 7.48
C GLU A 14 0.26 41.92 8.10
N THR A 15 -0.83 42.19 7.36
CA THR A 15 -1.97 43.00 7.83
C THR A 15 -3.05 42.17 8.54
N LEU A 16 -2.89 40.85 8.59
CA LEU A 16 -3.86 39.92 9.19
C LEU A 16 -3.51 39.61 10.64
N SER A 17 -4.54 39.38 11.47
CA SER A 17 -4.34 38.88 12.84
C SER A 17 -3.58 37.55 12.82
N ARG A 18 -2.81 37.28 13.87
CA ARG A 18 -1.97 36.08 13.98
C ARG A 18 -2.77 34.78 13.73
N GLU A 19 -3.98 34.70 14.28
CA GLU A 19 -4.90 33.57 14.09
C GLU A 19 -5.35 33.42 12.64
N ARG A 20 -5.75 34.51 11.97
CA ARG A 20 -6.22 34.46 10.59
C ARG A 20 -5.09 34.16 9.60
N ARG A 21 -3.90 34.69 9.88
CA ARG A 21 -2.66 34.36 9.16
C ARG A 21 -2.33 32.88 9.31
N GLN A 22 -2.45 32.34 10.53
CA GLN A 22 -2.22 30.92 10.82
C GLN A 22 -3.21 30.00 10.09
N THR A 23 -4.52 30.29 10.15
CA THR A 23 -5.54 29.51 9.44
C THR A 23 -5.32 29.52 7.92
N LEU A 24 -4.97 30.66 7.32
CA LEU A 24 -4.74 30.74 5.89
C LEU A 24 -3.50 29.96 5.46
N LEU A 25 -2.45 29.95 6.28
CA LEU A 25 -1.21 29.24 5.96
C LEU A 25 -1.36 27.72 6.16
N GLU A 26 -2.12 27.29 7.14
CA GLU A 26 -2.51 25.87 7.29
C GLU A 26 -3.35 25.40 6.11
N ARG A 27 -4.31 26.22 5.65
CA ARG A 27 -5.09 25.93 4.43
C ARG A 27 -4.22 25.91 3.18
N SER A 28 -3.34 26.89 2.98
CA SER A 28 -2.44 26.92 1.82
C SER A 28 -1.45 25.76 1.82
N ALA A 29 -0.94 25.32 2.98
CA ALA A 29 -0.07 24.15 3.06
C ALA A 29 -0.83 22.86 2.70
N LYS A 30 -2.07 22.69 3.20
CA LYS A 30 -2.94 21.56 2.83
C LYS A 30 -3.31 21.59 1.35
N GLU A 31 -3.72 22.74 0.83
CA GLU A 31 -4.04 22.95 -0.58
C GLU A 31 -2.83 22.67 -1.48
N LEU A 32 -1.63 23.10 -1.09
CA LEU A 32 -0.40 22.80 -1.82
C LEU A 32 -0.07 21.30 -1.77
N ALA A 33 -0.19 20.64 -0.61
CA ALA A 33 0.05 19.21 -0.49
C ALA A 33 -0.95 18.39 -1.35
N GLU A 34 -2.23 18.74 -1.32
CA GLU A 34 -3.26 18.15 -2.18
C GLU A 34 -2.99 18.43 -3.67
N PHE A 35 -2.62 19.67 -4.00
CA PHE A 35 -2.26 20.04 -5.36
C PHE A 35 -1.05 19.27 -5.87
N PHE A 36 0.01 19.13 -5.06
CA PHE A 36 1.19 18.35 -5.40
C PHE A 36 0.88 16.85 -5.48
N SER A 37 0.05 16.28 -4.61
CA SER A 37 -0.37 14.88 -4.74
C SER A 37 -1.14 14.63 -6.05
N VAL A 38 -2.10 15.50 -6.38
CA VAL A 38 -2.85 15.45 -7.65
C VAL A 38 -1.91 15.64 -8.85
N TYR A 39 -0.94 16.55 -8.73
CA TYR A 39 0.01 16.85 -9.80
C TYR A 39 1.04 15.74 -9.99
N GLU A 40 1.53 15.13 -8.93
CA GLU A 40 2.41 13.95 -8.96
C GLU A 40 1.68 12.74 -9.53
N GLY A 41 0.44 12.51 -9.12
CA GLY A 41 -0.44 11.52 -9.76
C GLY A 41 -0.55 11.79 -11.27
N LYS A 42 -0.75 13.06 -11.67
CA LYS A 42 -0.81 13.46 -13.09
C LYS A 42 0.52 13.28 -13.82
N LEU A 43 1.65 13.60 -13.19
CA LEU A 43 2.99 13.44 -13.77
C LEU A 43 3.34 11.96 -13.96
N LEU A 44 3.07 11.14 -12.94
CA LEU A 44 3.16 9.68 -12.99
C LEU A 44 2.13 9.07 -13.95
N GLY A 45 1.05 9.79 -14.29
CA GLY A 45 -0.01 9.31 -15.18
C GLY A 45 0.08 9.77 -16.64
N THR A 46 0.77 10.88 -16.99
CA THR A 46 0.58 11.52 -18.32
C THR A 46 1.82 11.74 -19.18
N ALA A 47 3.01 12.03 -18.64
CA ALA A 47 4.17 12.39 -19.47
C ALA A 47 5.51 11.81 -19.00
N ALA A 48 5.77 11.78 -17.69
CA ALA A 48 6.91 11.05 -17.15
C ALA A 48 6.71 9.54 -17.35
N TRP A 49 5.47 9.06 -17.22
CA TRP A 49 5.08 7.69 -17.57
C TRP A 49 5.38 7.36 -19.04
N ARG A 50 4.91 8.15 -20.01
CA ARG A 50 5.20 7.93 -21.45
C ARG A 50 6.70 7.91 -21.77
N ARG A 51 7.54 8.62 -21.00
CA ARG A 51 9.01 8.58 -21.13
C ARG A 51 9.63 7.36 -20.43
N MET A 52 9.07 6.89 -19.32
CA MET A 52 9.47 5.66 -18.63
C MET A 52 8.99 4.39 -19.37
N THR A 53 7.82 4.45 -20.03
CA THR A 53 7.17 3.37 -20.81
C THR A 53 7.44 3.45 -22.32
N GLY A 54 8.31 4.37 -22.75
CA GLY A 54 8.93 4.32 -24.08
C GLY A 54 9.87 3.12 -24.25
N LYS A 55 10.15 2.40 -23.16
CA LYS A 55 10.53 0.99 -23.18
C LYS A 55 9.27 0.19 -22.88
N SER A 56 8.97 -0.82 -23.71
CA SER A 56 7.92 -1.82 -23.46
C SER A 56 7.81 -2.06 -21.97
N GLU A 57 6.63 -1.86 -21.37
CA GLU A 57 6.36 -2.40 -20.03
C GLU A 57 6.89 -3.83 -20.08
N SER A 58 7.89 -4.13 -19.25
CA SER A 58 8.23 -5.52 -18.98
C SER A 58 6.91 -6.12 -18.52
N GLN A 59 6.36 -7.04 -19.32
CA GLN A 59 5.13 -7.73 -18.96
C GLN A 59 5.33 -8.23 -17.53
N HIS A 60 4.41 -7.89 -16.63
CA HIS A 60 4.47 -8.34 -15.25
C HIS A 60 4.60 -9.86 -15.25
N GLU A 61 5.69 -10.38 -14.68
CA GLU A 61 5.90 -11.82 -14.54
C GLU A 61 5.15 -12.31 -13.30
N PRO A 62 4.13 -13.17 -13.45
CA PRO A 62 3.39 -13.72 -12.31
C PRO A 62 4.30 -14.51 -11.37
N TYR A 63 4.20 -14.25 -10.08
CA TYR A 63 4.89 -15.02 -9.05
C TYR A 63 3.92 -15.94 -8.29
N THR A 64 4.33 -17.20 -8.09
CA THR A 64 3.63 -18.17 -7.25
C THR A 64 4.57 -18.70 -6.18
N PHE A 65 4.16 -18.62 -4.92
CA PHE A 65 4.92 -19.16 -3.80
C PHE A 65 4.75 -20.68 -3.75
N ILE A 66 5.85 -21.41 -3.96
CA ILE A 66 5.96 -22.85 -3.75
C ILE A 66 6.65 -23.10 -2.41
N PRO A 67 6.15 -23.99 -1.53
CA PRO A 67 6.79 -24.29 -0.25
C PRO A 67 8.19 -24.88 -0.45
N THR A 68 9.12 -24.47 0.41
CA THR A 68 10.46 -25.05 0.52
C THR A 68 10.44 -26.34 1.34
N ASP A 69 11.50 -27.16 1.27
CA ASP A 69 11.59 -28.40 2.05
C ASP A 69 11.45 -28.16 3.56
N GLU A 70 12.00 -27.05 4.07
CA GLU A 70 11.85 -26.62 5.48
C GLU A 70 10.37 -26.35 5.80
N GLU A 71 9.66 -25.58 4.97
CA GLU A 71 8.25 -25.26 5.17
C GLU A 71 7.32 -26.47 5.01
N ILE A 72 7.70 -27.46 4.17
CA ILE A 72 7.01 -28.74 4.05
C ILE A 72 7.19 -29.55 5.33
N ASN A 73 8.42 -29.68 5.83
CA ASN A 73 8.73 -30.39 7.07
C ASN A 73 8.02 -29.75 8.27
N ASP A 74 8.04 -28.42 8.34
CA ASP A 74 7.42 -27.64 9.42
C ASP A 74 5.90 -27.49 9.25
N LYS A 75 5.36 -27.98 8.12
CA LYS A 75 3.94 -27.87 7.72
C LYS A 75 3.43 -26.44 7.83
N ARG A 76 4.26 -25.48 7.43
CA ARG A 76 3.96 -24.06 7.59
C ARG A 76 4.73 -23.20 6.60
N LEU A 77 4.01 -22.42 5.80
CA LEU A 77 4.56 -21.37 4.94
C LEU A 77 4.14 -20.01 5.49
N ARG A 78 5.10 -19.11 5.73
CA ARG A 78 4.82 -17.71 6.09
C ARG A 78 5.57 -16.75 5.18
N MET A 79 4.83 -15.81 4.62
CA MET A 79 5.34 -14.72 3.80
C MET A 79 4.90 -13.39 4.41
N GLN A 80 5.84 -12.46 4.52
CA GLN A 80 5.56 -11.09 4.89
C GLN A 80 5.97 -10.13 3.79
N TYR A 81 5.32 -8.98 3.70
CA TYR A 81 5.70 -7.87 2.85
C TYR A 81 5.72 -6.57 3.67
N CYS A 82 6.78 -5.79 3.48
CA CYS A 82 6.94 -4.46 4.06
C CYS A 82 6.86 -3.40 2.95
N CYS A 83 5.88 -2.52 3.05
CA CYS A 83 5.64 -1.49 2.05
C CYS A 83 6.65 -0.32 2.10
N ALA A 84 7.28 -0.06 3.24
CA ALA A 84 8.27 0.99 3.41
C ALA A 84 9.59 0.59 2.74
N SER A 85 10.10 -0.60 3.09
CA SER A 85 11.33 -1.14 2.51
C SER A 85 11.13 -1.77 1.13
N ASP A 86 9.87 -1.99 0.71
CA ASP A 86 9.47 -2.57 -0.57
C ASP A 86 10.05 -3.98 -0.76
N LYS A 87 9.96 -4.82 0.28
CA LYS A 87 10.58 -6.15 0.32
C LYS A 87 9.63 -7.20 0.87
N TYR A 88 9.78 -8.42 0.34
CA TYR A 88 9.17 -9.62 0.91
C TYR A 88 10.19 -10.38 1.75
N THR A 89 9.76 -10.83 2.93
CA THR A 89 10.51 -11.71 3.82
C THR A 89 9.82 -13.07 3.95
N ARG A 90 10.62 -14.13 4.10
CA ARG A 90 10.12 -15.52 4.14
C ARG A 90 11.04 -16.42 4.98
N GLY A 91 10.51 -17.56 5.40
CA GLY A 91 11.27 -18.59 6.14
C GLY A 91 11.30 -18.37 7.65
N SER A 92 11.92 -19.29 8.39
CA SER A 92 11.96 -19.28 9.86
C SER A 92 12.59 -18.01 10.44
N LYS A 93 13.58 -17.44 9.75
CA LYS A 93 14.28 -16.21 10.13
C LYS A 93 13.68 -14.92 9.54
N MET A 94 12.63 -15.03 8.72
CA MET A 94 12.03 -13.90 7.99
C MET A 94 13.10 -13.07 7.23
N GLU A 95 13.94 -13.73 6.45
CA GLU A 95 14.96 -13.05 5.65
C GLU A 95 14.36 -12.48 4.36
N ALA A 96 14.89 -11.33 3.91
CA ALA A 96 14.45 -10.72 2.66
C ALA A 96 14.82 -11.60 1.46
N PHE A 97 13.84 -11.93 0.62
CA PHE A 97 14.05 -12.81 -0.53
C PHE A 97 13.60 -12.20 -1.86
N LEU A 98 12.63 -11.27 -1.84
CA LEU A 98 12.25 -10.49 -3.03
C LEU A 98 12.22 -8.99 -2.74
N GLY A 99 12.60 -8.21 -3.74
CA GLY A 99 12.51 -6.75 -3.74
C GLY A 99 11.48 -6.26 -4.76
N GLY A 100 10.67 -5.28 -4.36
CA GLY A 100 9.61 -4.68 -5.14
C GLY A 100 8.27 -5.41 -4.97
N TRP A 101 7.21 -4.69 -4.62
CA TRP A 101 5.88 -5.24 -4.38
C TRP A 101 5.34 -6.10 -5.53
N LYS A 102 5.68 -5.77 -6.79
CA LYS A 102 5.27 -6.55 -7.96
C LYS A 102 5.90 -7.94 -7.99
N SER A 103 7.12 -8.10 -7.48
CA SER A 103 7.88 -9.36 -7.60
C SER A 103 7.25 -10.56 -6.89
N GLY A 104 6.43 -10.32 -5.86
CA GLY A 104 5.66 -11.36 -5.16
C GLY A 104 4.20 -11.47 -5.62
N ALA A 105 3.77 -10.66 -6.58
CA ALA A 105 2.38 -10.65 -7.05
C ALA A 105 2.16 -11.64 -8.21
N ALA A 106 1.08 -12.40 -8.14
CA ALA A 106 0.64 -13.25 -9.23
C ALA A 106 -0.03 -12.43 -10.35
N THR A 107 -0.92 -11.50 -10.00
CA THR A 107 -1.60 -10.62 -10.96
C THR A 107 -1.57 -9.18 -10.44
N VAL A 108 -1.34 -8.23 -11.35
CA VAL A 108 -1.39 -6.80 -11.08
C VAL A 108 -2.22 -6.12 -12.17
N LYS A 109 -3.23 -5.33 -11.78
CA LYS A 109 -3.99 -4.48 -12.70
C LYS A 109 -4.17 -3.10 -12.09
N SER A 110 -3.70 -2.06 -12.79
CA SER A 110 -3.96 -0.67 -12.42
C SER A 110 -3.64 -0.31 -10.98
N VAL A 111 -2.55 -0.85 -10.42
CA VAL A 111 -2.04 -0.54 -9.07
C VAL A 111 -0.60 -0.06 -9.18
N PHE A 112 -0.21 0.87 -8.31
CA PHE A 112 1.18 1.27 -8.13
C PHE A 112 1.50 1.55 -6.68
N ARG A 113 2.79 1.50 -6.34
CA ARG A 113 3.31 1.91 -5.03
C ARG A 113 3.60 3.41 -5.06
N LYS A 114 2.97 4.15 -4.17
CA LYS A 114 3.22 5.56 -3.90
C LYS A 114 4.11 5.67 -2.67
N CYS A 115 5.13 6.52 -2.77
CA CYS A 115 5.89 7.00 -1.62
C CYS A 115 5.64 8.50 -1.51
N GLU A 116 5.12 8.93 -0.38
CA GLU A 116 5.05 10.35 -0.03
C GLU A 116 6.40 10.79 0.55
N TYR A 117 6.85 11.98 0.18
CA TYR A 117 8.14 12.48 0.60
C TYR A 117 8.14 12.83 2.09
N ASP A 118 9.34 12.70 2.68
CA ASP A 118 9.65 13.22 4.01
C ASP A 118 9.47 14.74 4.04
N TRP A 119 8.35 15.20 4.59
CA TRP A 119 8.06 16.64 4.74
C TRP A 119 8.79 17.28 5.92
N ARG A 120 9.85 16.67 6.47
CA ARG A 120 10.66 17.27 7.56
C ARG A 120 11.04 18.72 7.31
N ILE A 121 11.42 19.11 6.09
CA ILE A 121 11.77 20.51 5.77
C ILE A 121 10.56 21.45 5.93
N VAL A 122 9.38 21.00 5.48
CA VAL A 122 8.12 21.75 5.63
C VAL A 122 7.69 21.77 7.10
N CYS A 123 7.85 20.66 7.82
CA CYS A 123 7.56 20.55 9.24
C CYS A 123 8.48 21.43 10.08
N ASP A 124 9.78 21.47 9.77
CA ASP A 124 10.77 22.35 10.40
C ASP A 124 10.39 23.83 10.23
N TYR A 125 9.94 24.19 9.03
CA TYR A 125 9.40 25.52 8.76
C TYR A 125 8.12 25.79 9.59
N LEU A 126 7.18 24.84 9.61
CA LEU A 126 5.94 24.96 10.39
C LEU A 126 6.22 25.06 11.90
N GLN A 127 7.18 24.30 12.45
CA GLN A 127 7.56 24.40 13.86
C GLN A 127 8.18 25.74 14.19
N ARG A 128 9.22 26.15 13.43
CA ARG A 128 9.97 27.38 13.69
C ARG A 128 9.12 28.64 13.50
N TRP A 129 8.18 28.64 12.56
CA TRP A 129 7.44 29.85 12.16
C TRP A 129 5.94 29.84 12.50
N ARG A 130 5.37 28.72 12.95
CA ARG A 130 3.96 28.61 13.39
C ARG A 130 3.78 28.15 14.84
N GLY A 131 4.83 27.67 15.52
CA GLY A 131 4.71 27.21 16.91
C GLY A 131 3.81 25.97 17.08
N LEU A 132 3.64 25.19 16.01
CA LEU A 132 2.94 23.91 16.03
C LEU A 132 3.72 22.92 16.91
N LYS A 133 3.01 22.15 17.73
CA LYS A 133 3.62 21.21 18.67
C LYS A 133 4.12 19.98 17.93
N GLU A 134 5.23 19.42 18.41
CA GLU A 134 5.88 18.20 17.88
C GLU A 134 4.89 17.05 17.61
N ALA A 135 3.92 16.86 18.50
CA ALA A 135 2.93 15.78 18.44
C ALA A 135 1.93 15.89 17.29
N ASP A 136 1.67 17.10 16.77
CA ASP A 136 0.74 17.33 15.65
C ASP A 136 1.42 17.18 14.27
N LEU A 137 2.74 17.00 14.27
CA LEU A 137 3.59 16.96 13.07
C LEU A 137 4.26 15.60 12.87
N THR A 138 4.11 14.65 13.79
CA THR A 138 4.73 13.32 13.74
C THR A 138 4.31 12.51 12.51
N THR A 139 3.05 12.60 12.08
CA THR A 139 2.53 11.96 10.86
C THR A 139 2.98 12.66 9.58
N LEU A 140 3.10 14.00 9.59
CA LEU A 140 3.63 14.78 8.45
C LEU A 140 5.15 14.62 8.29
N ARG A 141 5.89 14.43 9.39
CA ARG A 141 7.36 14.29 9.42
C ARG A 141 7.89 13.01 8.78
N LYS A 142 7.03 12.05 8.43
CA LYS A 142 7.49 10.72 8.03
C LYS A 142 7.02 10.31 6.65
N GLY A 143 5.89 10.81 6.14
CA GLY A 143 5.37 10.36 4.84
C GLY A 143 5.02 8.87 4.86
N ASN A 144 4.13 8.43 3.98
CA ASN A 144 3.75 7.03 3.91
C ASN A 144 4.15 6.39 2.59
N ALA A 145 4.42 5.10 2.62
CA ALA A 145 4.40 4.22 1.47
C ALA A 145 3.10 3.41 1.47
N TYR A 146 2.43 3.34 0.32
CA TYR A 146 1.20 2.56 0.16
C TYR A 146 1.01 2.09 -1.29
N LEU A 147 0.17 1.09 -1.50
CA LEU A 147 -0.34 0.74 -2.82
C LEU A 147 -1.68 1.43 -3.05
N ALA A 148 -1.85 2.03 -4.23
CA ALA A 148 -3.07 2.70 -4.64
C ALA A 148 -3.37 2.41 -6.12
N ARG A 149 -4.57 2.80 -6.58
CA ARG A 149 -4.93 2.65 -7.99
C ARG A 149 -4.11 3.61 -8.86
N LEU A 150 -3.86 3.23 -10.11
CA LEU A 150 -3.38 4.20 -11.11
C LEU A 150 -4.41 5.32 -11.30
N GLN A 151 -3.94 6.54 -11.50
CA GLN A 151 -4.84 7.67 -11.69
C GLN A 151 -5.74 7.46 -12.92
N GLY A 152 -7.03 7.75 -12.76
CA GLY A 152 -8.04 7.59 -13.81
C GLY A 152 -8.55 6.15 -13.98
N SER A 153 -7.96 5.17 -13.28
CA SER A 153 -8.48 3.80 -13.28
C SER A 153 -9.68 3.66 -12.34
N PRO A 154 -10.81 3.10 -12.80
CA PRO A 154 -12.01 2.91 -11.98
C PRO A 154 -11.82 1.80 -10.94
N SER A 155 -10.85 0.92 -11.10
CA SER A 155 -10.49 -0.12 -10.15
C SER A 155 -9.00 -0.49 -10.25
N GLY A 156 -8.49 -1.11 -9.21
CA GLY A 156 -7.17 -1.74 -9.16
C GLY A 156 -7.27 -3.14 -8.55
N LEU A 157 -6.31 -4.00 -8.89
CA LEU A 157 -6.26 -5.39 -8.44
C LEU A 157 -4.81 -5.79 -8.19
N VAL A 158 -4.55 -6.46 -7.07
CA VAL A 158 -3.32 -7.21 -6.85
C VAL A 158 -3.66 -8.57 -6.24
N THR A 159 -2.95 -9.62 -6.65
CA THR A 159 -3.16 -10.98 -6.13
C THR A 159 -1.84 -11.63 -5.73
N TRP A 160 -1.88 -12.44 -4.68
CA TRP A 160 -0.80 -13.33 -4.26
C TRP A 160 -1.27 -14.78 -4.36
N GLN A 161 -0.43 -15.66 -4.90
CA GLN A 161 -0.80 -17.06 -5.12
C GLN A 161 0.21 -18.00 -4.48
N MET A 162 -0.27 -19.03 -3.79
CA MET A 162 0.54 -20.11 -3.21
C MET A 162 0.05 -21.44 -3.77
N ASP A 163 1.00 -22.32 -4.12
CA ASP A 163 0.70 -23.65 -4.64
C ASP A 163 1.49 -24.72 -3.88
N PHE A 164 0.77 -25.66 -3.30
CA PHE A 164 1.24 -26.76 -2.47
C PHE A 164 1.13 -28.11 -3.20
N THR A 165 0.74 -28.13 -4.48
CA THR A 165 0.47 -29.37 -5.23
C THR A 165 1.65 -30.34 -5.22
N ALA A 166 2.88 -29.82 -5.35
CA ALA A 166 4.10 -30.61 -5.34
C ALA A 166 4.54 -31.11 -3.95
N SER A 167 3.96 -30.57 -2.86
CA SER A 167 4.37 -30.89 -1.49
C SER A 167 3.77 -32.18 -0.94
N GLY A 168 2.69 -32.69 -1.55
CA GLY A 168 1.89 -33.78 -0.98
C GLY A 168 1.02 -33.37 0.22
N LEU A 169 1.09 -32.11 0.66
CA LEU A 169 0.30 -31.55 1.75
C LEU A 169 -0.93 -30.81 1.21
N VAL A 170 -1.87 -30.56 2.11
CA VAL A 170 -3.04 -29.69 1.88
C VAL A 170 -3.09 -28.60 2.93
N ILE A 171 -3.77 -27.51 2.61
CA ILE A 171 -4.01 -26.40 3.54
C ILE A 171 -4.80 -26.92 4.74
N ASP A 172 -4.41 -26.48 5.94
CA ASP A 172 -5.16 -26.65 7.17
C ASP A 172 -5.84 -25.34 7.57
N THR A 173 -5.04 -24.29 7.80
CA THR A 173 -5.54 -22.95 8.12
C THR A 173 -4.75 -21.87 7.38
N VAL A 174 -5.41 -20.73 7.16
CA VAL A 174 -4.83 -19.52 6.60
C VAL A 174 -5.06 -18.38 7.58
N THR A 175 -3.99 -17.71 7.96
CA THR A 175 -4.01 -16.47 8.75
C THR A 175 -3.47 -15.33 7.92
N ILE A 176 -4.23 -14.24 7.84
CA ILE A 176 -3.86 -13.03 7.11
C ILE A 176 -3.91 -11.86 8.08
N VAL A 177 -2.82 -11.10 8.14
CA VAL A 177 -2.73 -9.83 8.87
C VAL A 177 -2.39 -8.75 7.86
N THR A 178 -3.22 -7.71 7.76
CA THR A 178 -3.02 -6.59 6.85
C THR A 178 -3.83 -5.39 7.29
N GLU A 179 -3.36 -4.21 6.93
CA GLU A 179 -4.10 -2.95 7.11
C GLU A 179 -4.39 -2.28 5.76
N SER A 180 -5.57 -1.69 5.67
CA SER A 180 -6.03 -0.91 4.53
C SER A 180 -6.64 0.39 5.03
N ILE A 181 -6.38 1.49 4.32
CA ILE A 181 -6.97 2.80 4.61
C ILE A 181 -7.93 3.17 3.48
N THR A 182 -9.15 3.56 3.84
CA THR A 182 -10.12 4.13 2.92
C THR A 182 -10.56 5.51 3.37
N THR A 183 -10.79 6.40 2.40
CA THR A 183 -11.34 7.74 2.63
C THR A 183 -12.49 7.99 1.67
N GLU A 184 -13.38 8.94 2.01
CA GLU A 184 -14.59 9.21 1.21
C GLU A 184 -15.43 7.92 1.01
N ASN A 185 -15.68 7.54 -0.23
CA ASN A 185 -16.31 6.30 -0.66
C ASN A 185 -15.32 5.31 -1.28
N GLY A 186 -14.02 5.42 -0.96
CA GLY A 186 -13.02 4.43 -1.35
C GLY A 186 -13.29 3.07 -0.71
N GLN A 187 -13.01 1.99 -1.44
CA GLN A 187 -13.27 0.63 -0.99
C GLN A 187 -12.06 -0.26 -1.25
N VAL A 188 -11.80 -1.15 -0.29
CA VAL A 188 -10.84 -2.25 -0.41
C VAL A 188 -11.59 -3.53 -0.08
N ASP A 189 -11.67 -4.42 -1.05
CA ASP A 189 -12.29 -5.74 -0.90
C ASP A 189 -11.21 -6.83 -0.94
N TRP A 190 -11.16 -7.64 0.11
CA TRP A 190 -10.24 -8.77 0.21
C TRP A 190 -10.99 -10.07 -0.06
N LYS A 191 -10.43 -10.93 -0.92
CA LYS A 191 -10.99 -12.25 -1.23
C LYS A 191 -9.93 -13.33 -1.11
N LEU A 192 -10.34 -14.48 -0.60
CA LEU A 192 -9.54 -15.69 -0.50
C LEU A 192 -10.15 -16.77 -1.38
N GLU A 193 -9.36 -17.31 -2.30
CA GLU A 193 -9.79 -18.33 -3.25
C GLU A 193 -8.92 -19.58 -3.12
N GLY A 194 -9.49 -20.77 -3.28
CA GLY A 194 -8.74 -22.02 -3.26
C GLY A 194 -9.51 -23.18 -3.90
N GLY A 195 -8.78 -24.16 -4.45
CA GLY A 195 -9.40 -25.24 -5.24
C GLY A 195 -10.08 -24.72 -6.51
N GLU A 196 -11.04 -25.48 -7.05
CA GLU A 196 -11.73 -25.10 -8.30
C GLU A 196 -12.80 -24.01 -8.09
N ASP A 197 -13.45 -23.93 -6.92
CA ASP A 197 -14.63 -23.05 -6.73
C ASP A 197 -14.76 -22.35 -5.37
N ILE A 198 -13.82 -22.51 -4.42
CA ILE A 198 -13.98 -21.83 -3.11
C ILE A 198 -13.59 -20.37 -3.25
N VAL A 199 -14.53 -19.48 -2.90
CA VAL A 199 -14.33 -18.04 -2.82
C VAL A 199 -14.90 -17.55 -1.49
N GLN A 200 -14.07 -16.92 -0.67
CA GLN A 200 -14.45 -16.32 0.60
C GLN A 200 -14.10 -14.83 0.58
N ASP A 201 -15.10 -13.98 0.83
CA ASP A 201 -14.85 -12.57 1.12
C ASP A 201 -14.32 -12.43 2.55
N LEU A 202 -13.24 -11.67 2.73
CA LEU A 202 -12.60 -11.45 4.02
C LEU A 202 -13.02 -10.09 4.59
N ALA A 203 -13.53 -10.09 5.81
CA ALA A 203 -13.88 -8.88 6.55
C ALA A 203 -12.63 -8.21 7.15
N LEU A 204 -11.66 -7.87 6.31
CA LEU A 204 -10.44 -7.14 6.68
C LEU A 204 -10.67 -5.65 6.46
N ASN A 205 -10.61 -4.86 7.52
CA ASN A 205 -10.82 -3.42 7.52
C ASN A 205 -10.00 -2.76 8.64
N SER A 206 -10.20 -1.45 8.88
CA SER A 206 -9.47 -0.70 9.92
C SER A 206 -9.66 -1.26 11.33
N ASP A 207 -10.79 -1.89 11.63
CA ASP A 207 -11.13 -2.39 12.97
C ASP A 207 -10.71 -3.86 13.14
N GLN A 208 -10.67 -4.60 12.04
CA GLN A 208 -10.25 -5.99 11.99
C GLN A 208 -9.11 -6.17 10.98
N VAL A 209 -7.88 -6.08 11.49
CA VAL A 209 -6.65 -6.21 10.69
C VAL A 209 -6.15 -7.65 10.55
N SER A 210 -6.77 -8.61 11.26
CA SER A 210 -6.36 -10.01 11.26
C SER A 210 -7.55 -10.95 11.13
N ILE A 211 -7.40 -11.98 10.29
CA ILE A 211 -8.37 -13.06 10.12
C ILE A 211 -7.66 -14.41 10.04
N THR A 212 -8.19 -15.41 10.74
CA THR A 212 -7.78 -16.81 10.61
C THR A 212 -8.99 -17.62 10.14
N THR A 213 -8.80 -18.45 9.12
CA THR A 213 -9.88 -19.26 8.55
C THR A 213 -9.37 -20.64 8.12
N SER A 214 -10.25 -21.63 8.19
CA SER A 214 -10.04 -22.99 7.68
C SER A 214 -10.93 -23.28 6.47
N SER A 215 -11.48 -22.24 5.80
CA SER A 215 -12.35 -22.38 4.62
C SER A 215 -11.68 -23.10 3.46
N LEU A 216 -10.36 -22.95 3.33
CA LEU A 216 -9.54 -23.64 2.33
C LEU A 216 -8.93 -24.95 2.84
N SER A 217 -9.36 -25.46 4.00
CA SER A 217 -8.86 -26.72 4.54
C SER A 217 -9.06 -27.85 3.51
N GLY A 218 -7.99 -28.54 3.12
CA GLY A 218 -7.99 -29.59 2.11
C GLY A 218 -7.61 -29.12 0.70
N CYS A 219 -7.56 -27.80 0.44
CA CYS A 219 -7.10 -27.28 -0.83
C CYS A 219 -5.58 -27.40 -0.99
N LYS A 220 -5.11 -27.49 -2.24
CA LYS A 220 -3.68 -27.51 -2.60
C LYS A 220 -3.16 -26.16 -3.09
N SER A 221 -4.02 -25.18 -3.23
CA SER A 221 -3.65 -23.84 -3.69
C SER A 221 -4.48 -22.78 -2.98
N LEU A 222 -3.92 -21.60 -2.90
CA LEU A 222 -4.55 -20.40 -2.36
C LEU A 222 -4.23 -19.22 -3.26
N LYS A 223 -5.21 -18.33 -3.44
CA LYS A 223 -5.06 -17.04 -4.08
C LYS A 223 -5.73 -15.97 -3.22
N LEU A 224 -4.93 -15.03 -2.72
CA LEU A 224 -5.37 -13.86 -1.97
C LEU A 224 -5.47 -12.68 -2.93
N THR A 225 -6.64 -12.04 -2.98
CA THR A 225 -6.94 -10.95 -3.91
C THR A 225 -7.33 -9.69 -3.14
N ALA A 226 -6.69 -8.57 -3.44
CA ALA A 226 -7.10 -7.24 -2.98
C ALA A 226 -7.63 -6.42 -4.17
N SER A 227 -8.86 -5.97 -4.08
CA SER A 227 -9.50 -5.10 -5.07
C SER A 227 -9.69 -3.70 -4.51
N LEU A 228 -9.27 -2.68 -5.25
CA LEU A 228 -9.43 -1.28 -4.87
C LEU A 228 -10.46 -0.63 -5.80
N SER A 229 -11.41 0.12 -5.25
CA SER A 229 -12.43 0.82 -6.03
C SER A 229 -12.97 2.08 -5.32
N GLY A 230 -14.02 2.69 -5.87
CA GLY A 230 -14.67 3.88 -5.28
C GLY A 230 -13.86 5.16 -5.43
N GLY A 231 -13.96 6.06 -4.46
CA GLY A 231 -13.30 7.36 -4.45
C GLY A 231 -14.01 8.44 -5.29
N ASN A 232 -13.68 9.72 -5.03
CA ASN A 232 -14.33 10.87 -5.64
C ASN A 232 -13.31 11.83 -6.28
N GLY A 233 -13.68 12.42 -7.42
CA GLY A 233 -12.89 13.46 -8.09
C GLY A 233 -11.53 12.99 -8.62
N ASN A 234 -10.63 13.96 -8.83
CA ASN A 234 -9.31 13.72 -9.46
C ASN A 234 -8.33 12.94 -8.57
N ALA A 235 -8.62 12.86 -7.27
CA ALA A 235 -7.84 12.15 -6.25
C ALA A 235 -8.41 10.77 -5.91
N ALA A 236 -9.51 10.34 -6.53
CA ALA A 236 -10.17 9.06 -6.23
C ALA A 236 -9.22 7.86 -6.17
N TRP A 237 -8.16 7.88 -6.99
CA TRP A 237 -7.16 6.82 -7.08
C TRP A 237 -6.46 6.50 -5.75
N GLN A 238 -6.31 7.47 -4.85
CA GLN A 238 -5.65 7.33 -3.54
C GLN A 238 -6.63 7.14 -2.37
N HIS A 239 -7.94 7.12 -2.61
CA HIS A 239 -8.97 6.99 -1.56
C HIS A 239 -9.12 5.55 -1.03
N ALA A 240 -8.43 4.60 -1.67
CA ALA A 240 -8.27 3.23 -1.20
C ALA A 240 -6.78 2.93 -1.25
N GLN A 241 -6.21 2.58 -0.10
CA GLN A 241 -4.78 2.36 0.08
C GLN A 241 -4.56 1.03 0.77
N LEU A 242 -3.72 0.17 0.18
CA LEU A 242 -3.21 -1.01 0.87
C LEU A 242 -1.89 -0.65 1.53
N PHE A 243 -1.64 -1.24 2.70
CA PHE A 243 -0.31 -1.25 3.31
C PHE A 243 0.25 0.14 3.61
N SER A 244 -0.64 1.10 3.93
CA SER A 244 -0.23 2.48 4.21
C SER A 244 0.55 2.51 5.51
N GLN A 245 1.84 2.78 5.41
CA GLN A 245 2.73 2.77 6.55
C GLN A 245 3.82 3.85 6.42
N PRO A 246 4.38 4.33 7.55
CA PRO A 246 5.47 5.29 7.55
C PRO A 246 6.68 4.77 6.76
N ILE A 247 7.35 5.63 5.97
CA ILE A 247 8.51 5.20 5.16
C ILE A 247 9.73 4.79 5.99
N ASP A 248 9.79 5.16 7.27
CA ASP A 248 10.87 4.78 8.19
C ASP A 248 10.58 3.51 9.01
N SER A 249 9.39 2.92 8.84
CA SER A 249 8.98 1.62 9.39
C SER A 249 9.46 0.47 8.49
N GLU A 250 10.76 0.42 8.20
CA GLU A 250 11.35 -0.56 7.25
C GLU A 250 11.31 -2.02 7.76
N ASP A 251 11.24 -2.20 9.08
CA ASP A 251 11.18 -3.50 9.75
C ASP A 251 9.74 -3.96 10.05
N ASP A 252 8.74 -3.08 9.86
CA ASP A 252 7.34 -3.41 10.10
C ASP A 252 6.72 -4.15 8.92
N CYS A 253 5.81 -5.07 9.22
CA CYS A 253 5.09 -5.88 8.24
C CYS A 253 3.74 -5.24 7.89
N SER A 254 3.48 -5.02 6.60
CA SER A 254 2.20 -4.51 6.11
C SER A 254 1.21 -5.60 5.69
N LEU A 255 1.74 -6.75 5.26
CA LEU A 255 0.98 -7.95 4.91
C LEU A 255 1.71 -9.17 5.46
N ASP A 256 1.06 -9.95 6.32
CA ASP A 256 1.52 -11.25 6.80
C ASP A 256 0.52 -12.31 6.34
N VAL A 257 0.98 -13.29 5.57
CA VAL A 257 0.19 -14.45 5.19
C VAL A 257 0.89 -15.68 5.74
N THR A 258 0.23 -16.36 6.68
CA THR A 258 0.67 -17.62 7.25
C THR A 258 -0.30 -18.73 6.88
N VAL A 259 0.20 -19.77 6.23
CA VAL A 259 -0.55 -20.98 5.88
C VAL A 259 0.00 -22.15 6.69
N THR A 260 -0.83 -22.80 7.48
CA THR A 260 -0.51 -24.10 8.08
C THR A 260 -1.00 -25.22 7.16
N LEU A 261 -0.24 -26.30 7.12
CA LEU A 261 -0.47 -27.43 6.25
C LEU A 261 -0.73 -28.69 7.08
N LYS A 262 -1.37 -29.68 6.47
CA LYS A 262 -1.55 -31.02 7.03
C LYS A 262 -1.42 -32.06 5.94
N ASP A 263 -1.28 -33.31 6.36
CA ASP A 263 -1.23 -34.43 5.43
C ASP A 263 -2.59 -34.55 4.72
N SER A 264 -2.56 -34.85 3.42
CA SER A 264 -3.78 -35.20 2.70
C SER A 264 -4.35 -36.47 3.32
N VAL A 265 -5.59 -36.42 3.81
CA VAL A 265 -6.28 -37.64 4.23
C VAL A 265 -6.51 -38.47 2.97
N SER A 266 -5.99 -39.71 2.99
CA SER A 266 -6.18 -40.72 1.95
C SER A 266 -7.62 -41.18 1.84
#